data_AF-A0A965G8R7-F1
#
_entry.id   AF-A0A965G8R7-F1
#
_cell.length_a   1.000
_cell.length_b   1.000
_cell.length_c   1.000
_cell.angle_alpha   90.00
_cell.angle_beta   90.00
_cell.angle_gamma   90.00
#
_symmetry.space_group_name_H-M   'P 1'
#
loop_
_entity.id
_entity.type
_entity.pdbx_description
1 polymer ?
#
loop_
_entity_poly.entity_id
_entity_poly.type
_entity_poly.pdbx_seq_one_letter_code
_entity_poly.pdbx_strand_id
1 'polypeptide(L)'
;MARAGSGFDVVSGGELERVRKAGGKASKCVFAGVGKTDEEIEAGLRFGVKAFHVESEEELERIAFIAGRKKGRRAPVSLRVNPDVEAGGHAKITTGTYANKFGIPYEQVAAAYRRYAGDRRLKLVGIQMHIGSQITRSAPFRAAVRKMIPLVERLRNRYGLEYFDLGGGVGIVYEDALASGRDGWWKSSKAERAMTLAEYATSIIPMLRTLK
;
A
#
# COMPACT_ATOMS: atom_id res chain seq x y z
N MET A 1 9.20 7.22 15.84
CA MET A 1 9.09 7.18 14.36
C MET A 1 9.45 8.50 13.67
N ALA A 2 8.76 9.61 13.94
CA ALA A 2 9.03 10.89 13.24
C ALA A 2 10.49 11.37 13.33
N ARG A 3 11.08 11.33 14.54
CA ARG A 3 12.51 11.67 14.76
C ARG A 3 13.48 10.77 13.99
N ALA A 4 13.09 9.53 13.68
CA ALA A 4 13.88 8.58 12.88
C ALA A 4 13.66 8.75 11.37
N GLY A 5 12.89 9.75 10.93
CA GLY A 5 12.68 10.06 9.52
C GLY A 5 11.63 9.21 8.80
N SER A 6 10.87 8.37 9.52
CA SER A 6 9.84 7.47 8.96
C SER A 6 8.75 8.21 8.16
N GLY A 7 8.19 7.52 7.17
CA GLY A 7 6.87 7.82 6.62
C GLY A 7 5.75 7.18 7.44
N PHE A 8 4.52 7.45 7.03
CA PHE A 8 3.31 6.96 7.71
C PHE A 8 2.27 6.52 6.69
N ASP A 9 1.62 5.39 6.93
CA ASP A 9 0.40 4.99 6.25
C ASP A 9 -0.77 5.31 7.19
N VAL A 10 -1.71 6.14 6.73
CA VAL A 10 -2.86 6.59 7.52
C VAL A 10 -4.16 6.23 6.82
N VAL A 11 -5.18 5.84 7.57
CA VAL A 11 -6.49 5.44 7.04
C VAL A 11 -7.61 6.39 7.43
N SER A 12 -7.31 7.48 8.15
CA SER A 12 -8.27 8.53 8.49
C SER A 12 -7.63 9.90 8.71
N GLY A 13 -8.45 10.95 8.68
CA GLY A 13 -8.05 12.31 9.04
C GLY A 13 -7.59 12.41 10.51
N GLY A 14 -8.15 11.59 11.40
CA GLY A 14 -7.73 11.50 12.79
C GLY A 14 -6.30 10.99 12.95
N GLU A 15 -5.91 9.98 12.17
CA GLU A 15 -4.53 9.47 12.15
C GLU A 15 -3.56 10.47 11.52
N LEU A 16 -3.95 11.13 10.43
CA LEU A 16 -3.15 12.19 9.83
C LEU A 16 -2.86 13.32 10.84
N GLU A 17 -3.85 13.70 11.64
CA GLU A 17 -3.68 14.70 12.69
C GLU A 17 -2.78 14.20 13.82
N ARG A 18 -2.89 12.92 14.22
CA ARG A 18 -1.97 12.31 15.20
C ARG A 18 -0.53 12.34 14.71
N VAL A 19 -0.28 12.03 13.43
CA VAL A 19 1.05 12.08 12.82
C VAL A 19 1.61 13.51 12.89
N ARG A 20 0.81 14.52 12.51
CA ARG A 20 1.21 15.93 12.60
C ARG A 20 1.54 16.35 14.03
N LYS A 21 0.68 16.03 14.99
CA LYS A 21 0.90 16.35 16.41
C LYS A 21 2.15 15.68 16.97
N ALA A 22 2.50 14.48 16.49
CA ALA A 22 3.72 13.77 16.84
C ALA A 22 4.99 14.29 16.11
N GLY A 23 4.89 15.39 15.34
CA GLY A 23 6.00 15.98 14.59
C GLY A 23 6.32 15.27 13.26
N GLY A 24 5.44 14.39 12.78
CA GLY A 24 5.55 13.79 11.46
C GLY A 24 5.19 14.78 10.34
N LYS A 25 5.75 14.56 9.14
CA LYS A 25 5.49 15.38 7.96
C LYS A 25 4.38 14.75 7.13
N ALA A 26 3.30 15.49 6.86
CA ALA A 26 2.22 15.04 5.99
C ALA A 26 2.72 14.63 4.59
N SER A 27 3.74 15.29 4.05
CA SER A 27 4.39 14.92 2.78
C SER A 27 5.11 13.56 2.80
N LYS A 28 5.22 12.92 3.96
CA LYS A 28 5.68 11.53 4.12
C LYS A 28 4.53 10.57 4.50
N CYS A 29 3.29 11.05 4.48
CA CYS A 29 2.10 10.24 4.73
C CYS A 29 1.47 9.81 3.41
N VAL A 30 1.18 8.53 3.27
CA VAL A 30 0.21 8.04 2.29
C VAL A 30 -1.15 7.91 2.99
N PHE A 31 -2.23 8.31 2.31
CA PHE A 31 -3.58 8.25 2.88
C PHE A 31 -4.36 7.15 2.18
N ALA A 32 -4.53 6.00 2.84
CA ALA A 32 -5.30 4.85 2.40
C ALA A 32 -6.74 4.82 2.95
N GLY A 33 -7.48 3.77 2.63
CA GLY A 33 -8.85 3.53 3.14
C GLY A 33 -9.93 3.67 2.07
N VAL A 34 -10.89 2.75 2.07
CA VAL A 34 -11.93 2.62 1.02
C VAL A 34 -13.06 3.66 1.08
N GLY A 35 -13.11 4.47 2.14
CA GLY A 35 -14.24 5.34 2.45
C GLY A 35 -13.83 6.71 2.94
N LYS A 36 -12.81 7.31 2.31
CA LYS A 36 -12.35 8.66 2.68
C LYS A 36 -13.47 9.66 2.47
N THR A 37 -13.76 10.48 3.48
CA THR A 37 -14.79 11.53 3.35
C THR A 37 -14.25 12.74 2.59
N ASP A 38 -15.14 13.64 2.18
CA ASP A 38 -14.76 14.92 1.59
C ASP A 38 -13.82 15.71 2.49
N GLU A 39 -14.14 15.78 3.78
CA GLU A 39 -13.37 16.51 4.79
C GLU A 39 -11.96 15.91 4.93
N GLU A 40 -11.85 14.59 4.84
CA GLU A 40 -10.58 13.87 4.88
C GLU A 40 -9.74 14.12 3.63
N ILE A 41 -10.36 14.11 2.44
CA ILE A 41 -9.68 14.44 1.18
C ILE A 41 -9.21 15.90 1.21
N GLU A 42 -10.05 16.83 1.64
CA GLU A 42 -9.71 18.24 1.79
C GLU A 42 -8.57 18.45 2.78
N ALA A 43 -8.59 17.75 3.92
CA ALA A 43 -7.51 17.77 4.90
C ALA A 43 -6.20 17.23 4.32
N GLY A 44 -6.25 16.09 3.61
CA GLY A 44 -5.08 15.51 2.95
C GLY A 44 -4.48 16.43 1.90
N LEU A 45 -5.30 17.09 1.09
CA LEU A 45 -4.87 18.08 0.10
C LEU A 45 -4.29 19.34 0.75
N ARG A 46 -4.92 19.82 1.83
CA ARG A 46 -4.48 21.00 2.58
C ARG A 46 -3.14 20.77 3.25
N PHE A 47 -2.96 19.61 3.89
CA PHE A 47 -1.72 19.27 4.58
C PHE A 47 -0.62 18.76 3.64
N GLY A 48 -0.99 18.38 2.41
CA GLY A 48 -0.04 17.92 1.40
C GLY A 48 0.46 16.52 1.70
N VAL A 49 -0.45 15.55 1.77
CA VAL A 49 -0.08 14.13 1.83
C VAL A 49 0.79 13.73 0.62
N LYS A 50 1.68 12.75 0.80
CA LYS A 50 2.52 12.21 -0.28
C LYS A 50 1.65 11.76 -1.45
N ALA A 51 0.60 11.00 -1.15
CA ALA A 51 -0.40 10.55 -2.10
C ALA A 51 -1.64 10.03 -1.36
N PHE A 52 -2.78 10.05 -2.03
CA PHE A 52 -3.93 9.22 -1.67
C PHE A 52 -3.78 7.84 -2.32
N HIS A 53 -3.84 6.78 -1.53
CA HIS A 53 -4.01 5.42 -2.02
C HIS A 53 -5.48 5.23 -2.32
N VAL A 54 -5.82 5.26 -3.60
CA VAL A 54 -7.19 5.23 -4.10
C VAL A 54 -7.62 3.79 -4.35
N GLU A 55 -8.81 3.45 -3.89
CA GLU A 55 -9.33 2.09 -3.85
C GLU A 55 -10.39 1.83 -4.93
N SER A 56 -10.95 2.88 -5.56
CA SER A 56 -11.93 2.78 -6.65
C SER A 56 -11.85 3.94 -7.65
N GLU A 57 -12.45 3.80 -8.83
CA GLU A 57 -12.52 4.91 -9.81
C GLU A 57 -13.44 6.05 -9.33
N GLU A 58 -14.51 5.73 -8.60
CA GLU A 58 -15.41 6.73 -8.01
C GLU A 58 -14.68 7.60 -6.98
N GLU A 59 -13.78 7.01 -6.19
CA GLU A 59 -12.93 7.76 -5.28
C GLU A 59 -11.94 8.66 -6.04
N LEU A 60 -11.35 8.19 -7.16
CA LEU A 60 -10.52 9.02 -8.03
C LEU A 60 -11.28 10.25 -8.53
N GLU A 61 -12.51 10.04 -9.03
CA GLU A 61 -13.39 11.09 -9.51
C GLU A 61 -13.74 12.08 -8.38
N ARG A 62 -13.99 11.57 -7.16
CA ARG A 62 -14.27 12.40 -5.99
C ARG A 62 -13.07 13.26 -5.59
N ILE A 63 -11.87 12.69 -5.55
CA ILE A 63 -10.63 13.41 -5.27
C ILE A 63 -10.39 14.48 -6.35
N ALA A 64 -10.58 14.14 -7.63
CA ALA A 64 -10.43 15.09 -8.72
C ALA A 64 -11.42 16.27 -8.60
N PHE A 65 -12.68 15.99 -8.27
CA PHE A 65 -13.70 17.01 -8.03
C PHE A 65 -13.30 17.97 -6.90
N ILE A 66 -12.91 17.44 -5.74
CA ILE A 66 -12.50 18.24 -4.58
C ILE A 66 -11.22 19.04 -4.89
N ALA A 67 -10.22 18.43 -5.51
CA ALA A 67 -8.99 19.11 -5.91
C ALA A 67 -9.27 20.26 -6.89
N GLY A 68 -10.23 20.07 -7.80
CA GLY A 68 -10.67 21.06 -8.78
C GLY A 68 -11.30 22.31 -8.18
N ARG A 69 -11.74 22.30 -6.91
CA ARG A 69 -12.27 23.49 -6.22
C ARG A 69 -11.23 24.59 -6.04
N LYS A 70 -9.92 24.28 -6.13
CA LYS A 70 -8.82 25.25 -6.04
C LYS A 70 -8.02 25.28 -7.34
N LYS A 71 -7.97 26.44 -7.99
CA LYS A 71 -7.25 26.62 -9.26
C LYS A 71 -5.78 26.19 -9.15
N GLY A 72 -5.34 25.34 -10.09
CA GLY A 72 -3.96 24.87 -10.18
C GLY A 72 -3.55 23.78 -9.17
N ARG A 73 -4.47 23.30 -8.31
CA ARG A 73 -4.17 22.20 -7.39
C ARG A 73 -4.28 20.86 -8.13
N ARG A 74 -3.28 19.99 -7.95
CA ARG A 74 -3.29 18.59 -8.39
C ARG A 74 -3.19 17.67 -7.19
N ALA A 75 -4.09 16.70 -7.10
CA ALA A 75 -4.04 15.68 -6.07
C ALA A 75 -3.05 14.58 -6.46
N PRO A 76 -2.00 14.30 -5.66
CA PRO A 76 -1.17 13.13 -5.87
C PRO A 76 -1.96 11.88 -5.47
N VAL A 77 -2.06 10.91 -6.38
CA VAL A 77 -2.81 9.68 -6.16
C VAL A 77 -2.01 8.47 -6.64
N SER A 78 -2.16 7.36 -5.96
CA SER A 78 -1.72 6.05 -6.41
C SER A 78 -2.87 5.07 -6.33
N LEU A 79 -2.97 4.15 -7.27
CA LEU A 79 -4.06 3.17 -7.27
C LEU A 79 -3.65 1.97 -6.44
N ARG A 80 -4.47 1.61 -5.45
CA ARG A 80 -4.36 0.32 -4.76
C ARG A 80 -4.92 -0.74 -5.69
N VAL A 81 -4.09 -1.72 -6.00
CA VAL A 81 -4.40 -2.83 -6.89
C VAL A 81 -4.72 -4.05 -6.05
N ASN A 82 -5.82 -4.70 -6.40
CA ASN A 82 -6.10 -6.04 -5.93
C ASN A 82 -5.48 -7.04 -6.92
N PRO A 83 -4.36 -7.70 -6.55
CA PRO A 83 -3.70 -8.63 -7.45
C PRO A 83 -4.39 -10.00 -7.47
N ASP A 84 -5.48 -10.24 -6.73
CA ASP A 84 -6.13 -11.55 -6.61
C ASP A 84 -5.13 -12.67 -6.32
N VAL A 85 -4.48 -12.56 -5.16
CA VAL A 85 -3.50 -13.52 -4.66
C VAL A 85 -3.88 -13.89 -3.24
N GLU A 86 -4.11 -15.18 -3.01
CA GLU A 86 -4.36 -15.70 -1.67
C GLU A 86 -3.09 -15.60 -0.81
N ALA A 87 -3.20 -14.91 0.32
CA ALA A 87 -2.08 -14.69 1.24
C ALA A 87 -2.00 -15.69 2.39
N GLY A 88 -2.94 -16.64 2.48
CA GLY A 88 -3.17 -17.44 3.68
C GLY A 88 -3.68 -16.60 4.86
N GLY A 89 -3.95 -17.24 5.99
CA GLY A 89 -4.53 -16.60 7.19
C GLY A 89 -6.04 -16.82 7.35
N HIS A 90 -6.60 -16.44 8.50
CA HIS A 90 -8.04 -16.55 8.75
C HIS A 90 -8.84 -15.73 7.73
N ALA A 91 -10.02 -16.23 7.32
CA ALA A 91 -10.89 -15.60 6.30
C ALA A 91 -11.22 -14.11 6.53
N LYS A 92 -11.05 -13.60 7.76
CA LYS A 92 -11.27 -12.18 8.11
C LYS A 92 -10.06 -11.26 7.84
N ILE A 93 -8.88 -11.80 7.53
CA ILE A 93 -7.60 -11.05 7.40
C ILE A 93 -7.07 -11.11 5.96
N THR A 94 -7.55 -12.04 5.14
CA THR A 94 -7.22 -12.12 3.71
C THR A 94 -7.86 -10.95 2.98
N THR A 95 -7.09 -9.90 2.65
CA THR A 95 -7.59 -8.74 1.88
C THR A 95 -7.30 -8.83 0.38
N GLY A 96 -6.68 -9.91 -0.07
CA GLY A 96 -6.10 -10.06 -1.41
C GLY A 96 -6.95 -10.81 -2.45
N THR A 97 -8.18 -11.21 -2.15
CA THR A 97 -9.10 -11.86 -3.13
C THR A 97 -10.14 -10.88 -3.66
N TYR A 98 -10.71 -11.13 -4.85
CA TYR A 98 -11.75 -10.28 -5.46
C TYR A 98 -13.03 -10.11 -4.63
N ALA A 99 -13.28 -11.00 -3.67
CA ALA A 99 -14.41 -10.89 -2.74
C ALA A 99 -14.28 -9.72 -1.76
N ASN A 100 -13.08 -9.12 -1.64
CA ASN A 100 -12.83 -8.05 -0.71
C ASN A 100 -13.02 -6.67 -1.34
N LYS A 101 -13.57 -5.75 -0.55
CA LYS A 101 -13.82 -4.33 -0.91
C LYS A 101 -12.57 -3.48 -1.21
N PHE A 102 -11.39 -4.08 -1.24
CA PHE A 102 -10.11 -3.37 -1.29
C PHE A 102 -9.50 -3.43 -2.69
N GLY A 103 -9.09 -2.27 -3.17
CA GLY A 103 -8.36 -2.07 -4.41
C GLY A 103 -9.18 -2.25 -5.67
N ILE A 104 -8.64 -1.68 -6.74
CA ILE A 104 -9.13 -1.85 -8.10
C ILE A 104 -8.63 -3.22 -8.62
N PRO A 105 -9.48 -4.05 -9.25
CA PRO A 105 -9.07 -5.30 -9.88
C PRO A 105 -7.89 -5.11 -10.84
N TYR A 106 -6.91 -6.01 -10.77
CA TYR A 106 -5.67 -5.93 -11.55
C TYR A 106 -5.90 -5.64 -13.05
N GLU A 107 -6.90 -6.26 -13.65
CA GLU A 107 -7.23 -6.14 -15.08
C GLU A 107 -7.78 -4.76 -15.44
N GLN A 108 -8.35 -4.03 -14.49
CA GLN A 108 -8.97 -2.71 -14.69
C GLN A 108 -7.97 -1.56 -14.53
N VAL A 109 -6.87 -1.76 -13.81
CA VAL A 109 -5.90 -0.71 -13.45
C VAL A 109 -5.32 0.00 -14.67
N ALA A 110 -4.97 -0.75 -15.72
CA ALA A 110 -4.41 -0.15 -16.94
C ALA A 110 -5.43 0.74 -17.68
N ALA A 111 -6.72 0.38 -17.64
CA ALA A 111 -7.79 1.20 -18.20
C ALA A 111 -8.02 2.47 -17.37
N ALA A 112 -8.04 2.35 -16.04
CA ALA A 112 -8.13 3.49 -15.14
C ALA A 112 -6.99 4.50 -15.37
N TYR A 113 -5.74 4.03 -15.43
CA TYR A 113 -4.59 4.89 -15.77
C TYR A 113 -4.76 5.62 -17.10
N ARG A 114 -5.22 4.92 -18.14
CA ARG A 114 -5.48 5.52 -19.46
C ARG A 114 -6.55 6.61 -19.40
N ARG A 115 -7.60 6.42 -18.60
CA ARG A 115 -8.71 7.36 -18.42
C ARG A 115 -8.29 8.62 -17.67
N TYR A 116 -7.53 8.48 -16.57
CA TYR A 116 -7.26 9.59 -15.65
C TYR A 116 -5.88 10.25 -15.80
N ALA A 117 -4.95 9.68 -16.56
CA ALA A 117 -3.60 10.26 -16.72
C ALA A 117 -3.61 11.68 -17.32
N GLY A 118 -4.62 12.03 -18.13
CA GLY A 118 -4.79 13.36 -18.70
C GLY A 118 -5.52 14.36 -17.80
N ASP A 119 -6.04 13.94 -16.63
CA ASP A 119 -6.79 14.84 -15.76
C ASP A 119 -5.87 15.87 -15.10
N ARG A 120 -6.11 17.16 -15.40
CA ARG A 120 -5.30 18.28 -14.89
C ARG A 120 -5.47 18.53 -13.39
N ARG A 121 -6.38 17.82 -12.71
CA ARG A 121 -6.65 17.87 -11.27
C ARG A 121 -5.99 16.70 -10.52
N LEU A 122 -5.52 15.68 -11.24
CA LEU A 122 -4.86 14.51 -10.68
C LEU A 122 -3.38 14.47 -11.07
N LYS A 123 -2.59 13.81 -10.24
CA LYS A 123 -1.22 13.40 -10.55
C LYS A 123 -1.09 11.94 -10.14
N LEU A 124 -1.16 11.03 -11.12
CA LEU A 124 -0.97 9.61 -10.90
C LEU A 124 0.53 9.37 -10.62
N VAL A 125 0.89 9.11 -9.37
CA VAL A 125 2.29 9.03 -8.93
C VAL A 125 2.78 7.62 -8.64
N GLY A 126 1.88 6.64 -8.48
CA GLY A 126 2.32 5.32 -8.09
C GLY A 126 1.24 4.25 -8.10
N ILE A 127 1.67 3.05 -7.77
CA ILE A 127 0.81 1.89 -7.56
C ILE A 127 1.08 1.36 -6.17
N GLN A 128 0.03 0.88 -5.51
CA GLN A 128 0.15 0.16 -4.26
C GLN A 128 -0.54 -1.19 -4.36
N MET A 129 -0.08 -2.17 -3.59
CA MET A 129 -0.84 -3.36 -3.25
C MET A 129 -0.75 -3.61 -1.74
N HIS A 130 -1.69 -4.38 -1.20
CA HIS A 130 -1.60 -4.95 0.15
C HIS A 130 -2.40 -6.25 0.20
N ILE A 131 -1.70 -7.36 0.39
CA ILE A 131 -2.27 -8.71 0.21
C ILE A 131 -2.83 -9.34 1.49
N GLY A 132 -2.57 -8.74 2.65
CA GLY A 132 -3.09 -9.20 3.92
C GLY A 132 -2.15 -8.88 5.08
N SER A 133 -2.49 -9.38 6.26
CA SER A 133 -1.68 -9.25 7.48
C SER A 133 -1.29 -10.60 8.06
N GLN A 134 -0.30 -10.62 8.93
CA GLN A 134 0.19 -11.82 9.61
C GLN A 134 0.67 -12.93 8.66
N ILE A 135 1.27 -12.54 7.53
CA ILE A 135 1.79 -13.47 6.53
C ILE A 135 3.17 -13.96 6.99
N THR A 136 3.26 -15.23 7.36
CA THR A 136 4.48 -15.84 7.93
C THR A 136 5.37 -16.53 6.89
N ARG A 137 5.00 -16.51 5.61
CA ARG A 137 5.75 -17.15 4.52
C ARG A 137 6.04 -16.15 3.40
N SER A 138 7.18 -16.28 2.73
CA SER A 138 7.57 -15.41 1.61
C SER A 138 6.78 -15.67 0.32
N ALA A 139 6.22 -16.86 0.16
CA ALA A 139 5.61 -17.31 -1.08
C ALA A 139 4.46 -16.40 -1.58
N PRO A 140 3.50 -15.95 -0.74
CA PRO A 140 2.45 -15.04 -1.18
C PRO A 140 2.97 -13.68 -1.67
N PHE A 141 3.94 -13.09 -0.97
CA PHE A 141 4.56 -11.84 -1.40
C PHE A 141 5.26 -12.00 -2.76
N ARG A 142 6.00 -13.11 -2.97
CA ARG A 142 6.64 -13.38 -4.27
C ARG A 142 5.61 -13.54 -5.38
N ALA A 143 4.50 -14.23 -5.12
CA ALA A 143 3.43 -14.41 -6.09
C ALA A 143 2.80 -13.07 -6.49
N ALA A 144 2.48 -12.23 -5.50
CA ALA A 144 1.91 -10.91 -5.72
C ALA A 144 2.87 -9.97 -6.47
N VAL A 145 4.15 -9.90 -6.05
CA VAL A 145 5.16 -9.09 -6.74
C VAL A 145 5.35 -9.57 -8.18
N ARG A 146 5.43 -10.88 -8.43
CA ARG A 146 5.56 -11.43 -9.78
C ARG A 146 4.39 -11.03 -10.67
N LYS A 147 3.16 -11.08 -10.15
CA LYS A 147 1.95 -10.68 -10.88
C LYS A 147 1.93 -9.18 -11.17
N MET A 148 2.43 -8.36 -10.24
CA MET A 148 2.43 -6.89 -10.38
C MET A 148 3.51 -6.33 -11.30
N ILE A 149 4.68 -6.97 -11.42
CA ILE A 149 5.82 -6.45 -12.22
C ILE A 149 5.41 -6.01 -13.63
N PRO A 150 4.74 -6.84 -14.46
CA PRO A 150 4.39 -6.44 -15.83
C PRO A 150 3.46 -5.21 -15.91
N LEU A 151 2.56 -5.05 -14.94
CA LEU A 151 1.68 -3.88 -14.84
C LEU A 151 2.49 -2.64 -14.45
N VAL A 152 3.34 -2.75 -13.43
CA VAL A 152 4.19 -1.65 -12.95
C VAL A 152 5.15 -1.18 -14.04
N GLU A 153 5.82 -2.09 -14.75
CA GLU A 153 6.72 -1.75 -15.86
C GLU A 153 5.98 -0.98 -16.97
N ARG A 154 4.82 -1.49 -17.39
CA ARG A 154 3.99 -0.87 -18.42
C ARG A 154 3.57 0.55 -18.03
N LEU A 155 3.11 0.73 -16.80
CA LEU A 155 2.63 2.02 -16.32
C LEU A 155 3.78 2.98 -16.03
N ARG A 156 4.93 2.49 -15.54
CA ARG A 156 6.16 3.29 -15.40
C ARG A 156 6.61 3.84 -16.74
N ASN A 157 6.74 2.98 -17.75
CA ASN A 157 7.25 3.38 -19.06
C ASN A 157 6.31 4.36 -19.78
N ARG A 158 5.00 4.27 -19.55
CA ARG A 158 3.99 5.12 -20.22
C ARG A 158 3.65 6.40 -19.47
N TYR A 159 3.63 6.37 -18.15
CA TYR A 159 3.10 7.47 -17.31
C TYR A 159 4.10 8.03 -16.29
N GLY A 160 5.26 7.40 -16.10
CA GLY A 160 6.30 7.88 -15.18
C GLY A 160 5.94 7.68 -13.71
N LEU A 161 5.79 6.42 -13.28
CA LEU A 161 5.54 6.10 -11.87
C LEU A 161 6.74 6.50 -10.98
N GLU A 162 6.47 7.16 -9.87
CA GLU A 162 7.47 7.56 -8.87
C GLU A 162 7.76 6.44 -7.86
N TYR A 163 6.78 5.56 -7.60
CA TYR A 163 6.96 4.42 -6.70
C TYR A 163 6.00 3.26 -6.97
N PHE A 164 6.41 2.08 -6.49
CA PHE A 164 5.56 0.91 -6.30
C PHE A 164 5.61 0.52 -4.82
N ASP A 165 4.45 0.56 -4.15
CA ASP A 165 4.28 0.26 -2.73
C ASP A 165 3.75 -1.17 -2.55
N LEU A 166 4.44 -2.00 -1.77
CA LEU A 166 4.08 -3.39 -1.52
C LEU A 166 3.12 -3.58 -0.34
N GLY A 167 2.85 -2.50 0.39
CA GLY A 167 2.11 -2.53 1.65
C GLY A 167 2.88 -3.19 2.79
N GLY A 168 2.19 -3.37 3.91
CA GLY A 168 2.69 -4.15 5.04
C GLY A 168 2.34 -5.64 4.95
N GLY A 169 2.26 -6.28 6.12
CA GLY A 169 1.65 -7.61 6.27
C GLY A 169 2.58 -8.73 6.71
N VAL A 170 3.89 -8.48 6.81
CA VAL A 170 4.84 -9.45 7.35
C VAL A 170 4.43 -9.81 8.79
N GLY A 171 4.20 -11.10 9.03
CA GLY A 171 3.75 -11.59 10.33
C GLY A 171 4.85 -11.71 11.37
N ILE A 172 4.43 -11.81 12.62
CA ILE A 172 5.28 -12.11 13.78
C ILE A 172 4.85 -13.41 14.43
N VAL A 173 5.68 -14.02 15.28
CA VAL A 173 5.25 -15.21 16.04
C VAL A 173 4.41 -14.76 17.24
N TYR A 174 3.14 -15.17 17.30
CA TYR A 174 2.24 -14.80 18.41
C TYR A 174 2.33 -15.77 19.59
N GLU A 175 2.24 -17.08 19.33
CA GLU A 175 2.11 -18.09 20.39
C GLU A 175 3.40 -18.25 21.19
N ASP A 176 4.57 -18.21 20.55
CA ASP A 176 5.86 -18.28 21.24
C ASP A 176 6.41 -16.92 21.71
N ALA A 177 5.80 -15.78 21.38
CA ALA A 177 6.19 -14.50 21.97
C ALA A 177 5.82 -14.38 23.47
N LEU A 178 4.96 -15.26 23.97
CA LEU A 178 4.64 -15.39 25.40
C LEU A 178 5.62 -16.32 26.15
N ALA A 179 6.28 -17.23 25.45
CA ALA A 179 7.36 -18.03 26.01
C ALA A 179 8.67 -17.34 25.64
N SER A 180 9.32 -16.67 26.60
CA SER A 180 10.72 -16.24 26.47
C SER A 180 11.63 -17.45 26.21
N GLY A 181 11.65 -17.92 24.96
CA GLY A 181 12.19 -19.21 24.57
C GLY A 181 13.71 -19.14 24.50
N ARG A 182 14.36 -20.05 25.23
CA ARG A 182 15.81 -20.31 25.16
C ARG A 182 16.25 -20.53 23.71
N ASP A 183 17.50 -20.20 23.38
CA ASP A 183 18.10 -20.23 22.03
C ASP A 183 17.80 -21.50 21.19
N GLY A 184 17.61 -22.65 21.85
CA GLY A 184 17.25 -23.92 21.21
C GLY A 184 15.83 -24.00 20.63
N TRP A 185 14.90 -23.15 21.09
CA TRP A 185 13.52 -23.12 20.59
C TRP A 185 13.46 -22.67 19.12
N TRP A 186 14.22 -21.63 18.76
CA TRP A 186 14.36 -21.13 17.37
C TRP A 186 14.95 -22.17 16.40
N LYS A 187 15.57 -23.23 16.93
CA LYS A 187 16.20 -24.32 16.18
C LYS A 187 15.33 -25.60 16.13
N SER A 188 14.14 -25.60 16.75
CA SER A 188 13.26 -26.77 16.82
C SER A 188 12.25 -26.84 15.67
N SER A 189 11.80 -28.05 15.32
CA SER A 189 10.76 -28.30 14.29
C SER A 189 9.34 -27.85 14.69
N LYS A 190 9.13 -27.48 15.97
CA LYS A 190 7.86 -26.99 16.51
C LYS A 190 7.68 -25.48 16.32
N ALA A 191 8.76 -24.74 16.15
CA ALA A 191 8.67 -23.38 15.66
C ALA A 191 8.32 -23.49 14.18
N GLU A 192 7.03 -23.37 13.83
CA GLU A 192 6.64 -23.16 12.44
C GLU A 192 7.31 -21.84 12.02
N ARG A 193 8.49 -21.94 11.39
CA ARG A 193 9.45 -20.84 11.35
C ARG A 193 8.87 -19.70 10.52
N ALA A 194 8.34 -18.69 11.22
CA ALA A 194 7.91 -17.47 10.57
C ALA A 194 9.11 -16.88 9.81
N MET A 195 8.84 -16.47 8.58
CA MET A 195 9.80 -15.78 7.74
C MET A 195 10.38 -14.57 8.46
N THR A 196 11.70 -14.47 8.46
CA THR A 196 12.43 -13.29 8.94
C THR A 196 12.35 -12.14 7.93
N LEU A 197 12.56 -10.89 8.39
CA LEU A 197 12.66 -9.75 7.47
C LEU A 197 13.80 -9.89 6.45
N ALA A 198 14.89 -10.57 6.82
CA ALA A 198 15.99 -10.86 5.90
C ALA A 198 15.59 -11.83 4.78
N GLU A 199 14.83 -12.89 5.11
CA GLU A 199 14.28 -13.83 4.12
C GLU A 199 13.23 -13.15 3.22
N TYR A 200 12.40 -12.28 3.79
CA TYR A 200 11.49 -11.43 3.01
C TYR A 200 12.25 -10.57 2.00
N ALA A 201 13.23 -9.79 2.47
CA ALA A 201 14.03 -8.91 1.63
C ALA A 201 14.78 -9.67 0.53
N THR A 202 15.40 -10.80 0.88
CA THR A 202 16.13 -11.65 -0.08
C THR A 202 15.20 -12.28 -1.11
N SER A 203 13.95 -12.58 -0.74
CA SER A 203 12.95 -13.13 -1.65
C SER A 203 12.38 -12.09 -2.63
N ILE A 204 12.32 -10.82 -2.22
CA ILE A 204 11.55 -9.79 -2.93
C ILE A 204 12.45 -8.80 -3.68
N ILE A 205 13.52 -8.29 -3.05
CA ILE A 205 14.38 -7.25 -3.63
C ILE A 205 14.94 -7.63 -5.02
N PRO A 206 15.43 -8.86 -5.26
CA PRO A 206 15.94 -9.23 -6.59
C PRO A 206 14.89 -9.08 -7.70
N MET A 207 13.63 -9.38 -7.41
CA MET A 207 12.52 -9.25 -8.37
C MET A 207 12.24 -7.79 -8.73
N LEU A 208 12.42 -6.88 -7.78
CA LEU A 208 12.19 -5.44 -7.99
C LEU A 208 13.33 -4.74 -8.73
N ARG A 209 14.49 -5.37 -8.88
CA ARG A 209 15.64 -4.76 -9.59
C ARG A 209 15.35 -4.51 -11.07
N THR A 210 14.40 -5.23 -11.68
CA THR A 210 13.94 -4.98 -13.04
C THR A 210 13.18 -3.66 -13.19
N LEU A 211 12.67 -3.13 -12.06
CA LEU A 211 11.92 -1.88 -11.97
C LEU A 211 12.81 -0.65 -11.69
N LYS A 212 14.12 -0.82 -11.60
CA LYS A 212 15.07 0.31 -11.53
C LYS A 212 15.26 0.98 -12.88
#